data_AF-A0A5F2GQF0-F1
#
_entry.id   AF-A0A5F2GQF0-F1
#
_cell.length_a   1.000
_cell.length_b   1.000
_cell.length_c   1.000
_cell.angle_alpha   90.00
_cell.angle_beta   90.00
_cell.angle_gamma   90.00
#
_symmetry.space_group_name_H-M   'P 1'
#
loop_
_entity.id
_entity.type
_entity.pdbx_description
1 polymer ?
#
loop_
_entity_poly.entity_id
_entity_poly.type
_entity_poly.pdbx_seq_one_letter_code
_entity_poly.pdbx_strand_id
1 'polypeptide(L)'
;MSWYANHYECYGCGEHWVDEWSCMCDDDCPSCGARHTAPIESEDLTLLIVPDAGAFVVLRSPDIAEDRPDYEEIGRFASDALAKRFIEAIAN
;
A
#
# COMPACT_ATOMS: atom_id res chain seq x y z
N MET A 1 3.53 4.08 9.50
CA MET A 1 4.72 3.79 8.68
C MET A 1 4.18 3.74 7.27
N SER A 2 4.97 4.15 6.28
CA SER A 2 4.49 4.01 4.92
C SER A 2 4.34 2.54 4.56
N TRP A 3 3.36 2.22 3.71
CA TRP A 3 3.14 0.87 3.21
C TRP A 3 2.83 0.93 1.73
N TYR A 4 3.41 0.04 0.94
CA TYR A 4 3.32 0.09 -0.51
C TYR A 4 3.02 -1.29 -1.08
N ALA A 5 2.17 -1.34 -2.12
CA ALA A 5 2.16 -2.45 -3.05
C ALA A 5 3.11 -2.09 -4.21
N ASN A 6 4.26 -2.76 -4.24
CA ASN A 6 5.28 -2.58 -5.26
C ASN A 6 4.98 -3.52 -6.43
N HIS A 7 4.84 -2.96 -7.63
CA HIS A 7 4.60 -3.70 -8.88
C HIS A 7 5.91 -3.85 -9.62
N TYR A 8 6.25 -5.07 -10.02
CA TYR A 8 7.53 -5.40 -10.65
C TYR A 8 7.32 -6.01 -12.05
N GLU A 9 8.32 -5.83 -12.91
CA GLU A 9 8.46 -6.55 -14.18
C GLU A 9 9.89 -7.09 -14.31
N CYS A 10 10.02 -8.39 -14.50
CA CYS A 10 11.33 -9.04 -14.59
C CYS A 10 12.01 -8.72 -15.93
N TYR A 11 13.20 -8.10 -15.86
CA TYR A 11 14.02 -7.84 -17.05
C TYR A 11 14.54 -9.12 -17.75
N GLY A 12 14.56 -10.26 -17.05
CA GLY A 12 15.08 -11.52 -17.57
C GLY A 12 14.04 -12.37 -18.28
N CYS A 13 12.83 -12.48 -17.72
CA CYS A 13 11.78 -13.36 -18.22
C CYS A 13 10.44 -12.68 -18.50
N GLY A 14 10.27 -11.40 -18.15
CA GLY A 14 9.04 -10.65 -18.34
C GLY A 14 7.92 -10.96 -17.35
N GLU A 15 8.19 -11.75 -16.30
CA GLU A 15 7.21 -12.01 -15.22
C GLU A 15 6.81 -10.72 -14.51
N HIS A 16 5.51 -10.57 -14.21
CA HIS A 16 4.96 -9.49 -13.40
C HIS A 16 4.53 -10.01 -12.04
N TRP A 17 4.92 -9.32 -10.98
CA TRP A 17 4.44 -9.65 -9.64
C TRP A 17 4.25 -8.38 -8.80
N VAL A 18 3.56 -8.55 -7.68
CA VAL A 18 3.34 -7.50 -6.70
C VAL A 18 3.82 -8.02 -5.36
N ASP A 19 4.53 -7.20 -4.62
CA ASP A 19 4.88 -7.47 -3.22
C ASP A 19 4.60 -6.25 -2.34
N GLU A 20 4.15 -6.50 -1.11
CA GLU A 20 3.79 -5.46 -0.17
C GLU A 20 4.91 -5.22 0.84
N TRP A 21 5.38 -3.98 0.96
CA TRP A 21 6.45 -3.65 1.87
C TRP A 21 6.40 -2.22 2.38
N SER A 22 7.11 -1.93 3.47
CA SER A 22 7.17 -0.59 4.08
C SER A 22 7.99 0.43 3.28
N CYS A 23 8.63 0.00 2.17
CA CYS A 23 9.36 0.87 1.24
C CYS A 23 9.40 0.28 -0.18
N MET A 24 9.81 1.08 -1.17
CA MET A 24 9.99 0.64 -2.56
C MET A 24 11.35 -0.06 -2.74
N CYS A 25 11.52 -1.25 -2.16
CA CYS A 25 12.75 -2.02 -2.28
C CYS A 25 12.79 -2.84 -3.57
N ASP A 26 14.00 -3.12 -4.05
CA ASP A 26 14.20 -4.11 -5.11
C ASP A 26 13.86 -5.51 -4.62
N ASP A 27 13.39 -6.37 -5.52
CA ASP A 27 13.06 -7.77 -5.24
C ASP A 27 13.67 -8.74 -6.27
N ASP A 28 13.74 -10.01 -5.91
CA ASP A 28 14.23 -11.09 -6.76
C ASP A 28 13.05 -11.79 -7.47
N CYS A 29 13.14 -11.95 -8.80
CA CYS A 29 12.05 -12.49 -9.60
C CYS A 29 11.67 -13.91 -9.14
N PRO A 30 10.39 -14.17 -8.79
CA PRO A 30 9.96 -15.46 -8.25
C PRO A 30 9.97 -16.59 -9.29
N SER A 31 10.02 -16.24 -10.58
CA SER A 31 9.97 -17.20 -11.70
C SER A 31 11.35 -17.66 -12.14
N CYS A 32 12.30 -16.74 -12.38
CA CYS A 32 13.62 -17.07 -12.92
C CYS A 32 14.80 -16.74 -12.00
N GLY A 33 14.55 -16.11 -10.85
CA GLY A 33 15.59 -15.73 -9.88
C GLY A 33 16.47 -14.55 -10.32
N ALA A 34 16.06 -13.79 -11.34
CA ALA A 34 16.72 -12.54 -11.71
C ALA A 34 16.65 -11.56 -10.53
N ARG A 35 17.81 -11.04 -10.11
CA ARG A 35 17.94 -10.30 -8.85
C ARG A 35 17.88 -8.80 -9.05
N HIS A 36 17.56 -8.09 -7.97
CA HIS A 36 17.57 -6.62 -7.90
C HIS A 36 16.64 -5.97 -8.92
N THR A 37 15.41 -6.48 -9.01
CA THR A 37 14.38 -5.88 -9.86
C THR A 37 13.74 -4.73 -9.08
N ALA A 38 13.99 -3.50 -9.51
CA ALA A 38 13.28 -2.33 -8.98
C ALA A 38 11.79 -2.37 -9.39
N PRO A 39 10.88 -1.85 -8.56
CA PRO A 39 9.48 -1.74 -8.94
C PRO A 39 9.30 -0.74 -10.08
N ILE A 40 8.38 -1.04 -10.98
CA ILE A 40 7.96 -0.15 -12.07
C ILE A 40 6.90 0.85 -11.61
N GLU A 41 6.16 0.53 -10.55
CA GLU A 41 5.15 1.36 -9.90
C GLU A 41 5.02 0.94 -8.43
N SER A 42 4.70 1.89 -7.54
CA SER A 42 4.41 1.61 -6.13
C SER A 42 3.13 2.33 -5.73
N GLU A 43 2.08 1.57 -5.44
CA GLU A 43 0.83 2.11 -4.91
C GLU A 43 1.01 2.44 -3.42
N ASP A 44 0.72 3.67 -3.00
CA ASP A 44 0.76 4.06 -1.59
C ASP A 44 -0.48 3.53 -0.87
N LEU A 45 -0.27 2.51 -0.05
CA LEU A 45 -1.26 1.86 0.79
C LEU A 45 -1.16 2.30 2.25
N THR A 46 -0.46 3.39 2.56
CA THR A 46 -0.32 3.90 3.94
C THR A 46 -1.67 4.25 4.55
N LEU A 47 -2.60 4.74 3.72
CA LEU A 47 -3.97 5.10 4.07
C LEU A 47 -4.95 4.40 3.14
N LEU A 48 -5.94 3.71 3.70
CA LEU A 48 -6.98 3.01 2.95
C LEU A 48 -8.36 3.54 3.32
N ILE A 49 -9.27 3.61 2.34
CA ILE A 49 -10.70 3.78 2.58
C ILE A 49 -11.38 2.46 2.27
N VAL A 50 -11.98 1.83 3.28
CA VAL A 50 -12.71 0.57 3.12
C VAL A 50 -14.21 0.77 3.42
N PRO A 51 -15.12 0.23 2.60
CA PRO A 51 -16.54 0.25 2.92
C PRO A 51 -16.85 -0.77 4.02
N ASP A 52 -17.57 -0.35 5.06
CA ASP A 52 -17.98 -1.21 6.18
C ASP A 52 -19.37 -0.81 6.69
N ALA A 53 -20.31 -1.74 6.63
CA ALA A 53 -21.69 -1.60 7.13
C ALA A 53 -22.41 -0.28 6.75
N GLY A 54 -22.22 0.21 5.52
CA GLY A 54 -22.83 1.46 5.04
C GLY A 54 -22.06 2.73 5.41
N ALA A 55 -20.88 2.58 6.01
CA ALA A 55 -19.91 3.64 6.25
C ALA A 55 -18.63 3.41 5.42
N PHE A 56 -17.76 4.42 5.43
CA PHE A 56 -16.44 4.42 4.83
C PHE A 56 -15.42 4.63 5.94
N VAL A 57 -14.60 3.63 6.19
CA VAL A 57 -13.63 3.59 7.27
C VAL A 57 -12.27 3.93 6.71
N VAL A 58 -11.61 4.91 7.31
CA VAL A 58 -10.23 5.27 6.99
C VAL A 58 -9.32 4.48 7.92
N LEU A 59 -8.47 3.67 7.31
CA LEU A 59 -7.45 2.88 7.98
C LEU A 59 -6.07 3.47 7.71
N ARG A 60 -5.17 3.41 8.69
CA ARG A 60 -3.77 3.85 8.54
C ARG A 60 -2.80 2.80 9.08
N SER A 61 -1.69 2.57 8.36
CA SER A 61 -0.56 1.83 8.91
C SER A 61 0.18 2.66 9.98
N PRO A 62 0.27 2.20 11.25
CA PRO A 62 0.88 2.97 12.33
C PRO A 62 2.40 3.07 12.16
N ASP A 63 3.03 4.10 12.74
CA ASP A 63 4.48 4.37 12.56
C ASP A 63 5.40 3.32 13.18
N ILE A 64 4.82 2.43 13.98
CA ILE A 64 5.49 1.28 14.61
C ILE A 64 5.27 -0.03 13.86
N ALA A 65 4.52 -0.04 12.76
CA ALA A 65 4.40 -1.21 11.89
C ALA A 65 5.77 -1.62 11.35
N GLU A 66 6.02 -2.92 11.17
CA GLU A 66 7.29 -3.44 10.65
C GLU A 66 7.00 -4.43 9.51
N ASP A 67 6.73 -5.69 9.84
CA ASP A 67 6.58 -6.79 8.86
C ASP A 67 5.21 -6.83 8.16
N ARG A 68 4.25 -6.04 8.64
CA ARG A 68 2.86 -6.01 8.17
C ARG A 68 2.27 -4.62 8.42
N PRO A 69 1.25 -4.20 7.68
CA PRO A 69 0.75 -2.83 7.78
C PRO A 69 -0.01 -2.54 9.07
N ASP A 70 -0.51 -3.56 9.79
CA ASP A 70 -1.19 -3.41 11.08
C ASP A 70 -2.21 -2.26 11.13
N TYR A 71 -3.02 -2.16 10.07
CA TYR A 71 -3.96 -1.07 9.86
C TYR A 71 -4.86 -0.78 11.07
N GLU A 72 -4.88 0.47 11.48
CA GLU A 72 -5.74 0.99 12.56
C GLU A 72 -6.82 1.92 12.00
N GLU A 73 -8.05 1.82 12.51
CA GLU A 73 -9.13 2.76 12.19
C GLU A 73 -8.82 4.13 12.79
N ILE A 74 -8.70 5.13 11.91
CA ILE A 74 -8.48 6.54 12.29
C ILE A 74 -9.68 7.44 11.99
N GLY A 75 -10.71 6.91 11.33
CA GLY A 75 -11.94 7.64 11.07
C GLY A 75 -13.02 6.80 10.39
N ARG A 76 -14.27 7.20 10.58
CA ARG A 76 -15.44 6.54 9.99
C ARG A 76 -16.45 7.58 9.52
N PHE A 77 -16.85 7.45 8.27
CA PHE A 77 -17.61 8.50 7.56
C PHE A 77 -18.83 7.92 6.85
N ALA A 78 -19.86 8.75 6.67
CA ALA A 78 -21.08 8.34 5.97
C ALA A 78 -20.93 8.29 4.44
N SER A 79 -19.82 8.79 3.88
CA SER A 79 -19.55 8.76 2.44
C SER A 79 -18.06 8.74 2.12
N ASP A 80 -17.73 8.17 0.96
CA ASP A 80 -16.38 8.16 0.38
C ASP A 80 -15.79 9.58 0.26
N ALA A 81 -16.61 10.54 -0.20
CA ALA A 81 -16.17 11.93 -0.34
C ALA A 81 -15.74 12.57 0.99
N LEU A 82 -16.39 12.23 2.10
CA LEU A 82 -16.00 12.72 3.43
C LEU A 82 -14.70 12.04 3.90
N ALA A 83 -14.55 10.74 3.67
CA ALA A 83 -13.33 10.01 3.99
C ALA A 83 -12.12 10.55 3.21
N LYS A 84 -12.28 10.82 1.91
CA LYS A 84 -11.25 11.44 1.07
C LYS A 84 -10.82 12.81 1.56
N ARG A 85 -11.78 13.68 1.90
CA ARG A 85 -11.49 15.00 2.48
C ARG A 85 -10.76 14.91 3.82
N PHE A 86 -11.05 13.89 4.63
CA PHE A 86 -10.34 13.66 5.87
C PHE A 86 -8.87 13.26 5.60
N ILE A 87 -8.62 12.36 4.66
CA ILE A 87 -7.26 11.98 4.23
C ILE A 87 -6.48 13.21 3.73
N GLU A 88 -7.08 14.03 2.85
CA GLU A 88 -6.46 15.27 2.35
C GLU A 88 -6.10 16.24 3.48
N ALA A 89 -6.90 16.30 4.55
CA ALA A 89 -6.66 17.21 5.67
C ALA A 89 -5.54 16.76 6.61
N ILE A 90 -5.24 15.45 6.70
CA ILE A 90 -4.19 14.91 7.58
C ILE A 90 -2.86 14.71 6.84
N ALA A 91 -2.86 14.78 5.51
CA ALA A 91 -1.65 14.69 4.69
C ALA A 91 -0.91 16.04 4.52
N ASN A 92 -1.48 17.14 5.02
CA ASN A 92 -0.92 18.51 5.06
C ASN A 92 -0.42 18.88 6.45
#